data_AF-A0A831WSD5-F1
#
_entry.id   AF-A0A831WSD5-F1
#
_cell.length_a   1.000
_cell.length_b   1.000
_cell.length_c   1.000
_cell.angle_alpha   90.00
_cell.angle_beta   90.00
_cell.angle_gamma   90.00
#
_symmetry.space_group_name_H-M   'P 1'
#
loop_
_entity.id
_entity.type
_entity.pdbx_description
1 polymer ?
#
loop_
_entity_poly.entity_id
_entity_poly.type
_entity_poly.pdbx_seq_one_letter_code
_entity_poly.pdbx_strand_id
1 'polypeptide(L)'
;MRMSNQFKTNPPKVETDLCSLDFLEWAEMELIHNRKIKLHIGGGSMSPTIENGEIVSVEPADPSSIRIGDIVLLSTLSNTALIHRVVSIEADPYGQHVVTRGDNCKFEDIPVPIERVMGRAVAVERNGETIPLVRPETGLRLSIRSLLLRDRNGK
;
A
#
# COMPACT_ATOMS: atom_id res chain seq x y z
N MET A 1 -25.10 -31.94 -5.31
CA MET A 1 -24.92 -31.05 -6.47
C MET A 1 -23.56 -30.36 -6.27
N ARG A 2 -22.52 -30.80 -6.99
CA ARG A 2 -21.16 -30.24 -6.88
C ARG A 2 -21.13 -28.94 -7.69
N MET A 3 -21.09 -27.79 -7.04
CA MET A 3 -20.72 -26.53 -7.71
C MET A 3 -19.22 -26.34 -7.52
N SER A 4 -18.47 -26.86 -8.49
CA SER A 4 -17.06 -26.58 -8.67
C SER A 4 -16.91 -25.16 -9.23
N ASN A 5 -16.80 -24.16 -8.35
CA ASN A 5 -16.30 -22.86 -8.77
C ASN A 5 -14.78 -22.95 -8.82
N GLN A 6 -14.25 -23.32 -9.99
CA GLN A 6 -12.84 -23.15 -10.31
C GLN A 6 -12.58 -21.64 -10.46
N PHE A 7 -12.33 -20.96 -9.35
CA PHE A 7 -11.69 -19.66 -9.37
C PHE A 7 -10.32 -19.87 -10.02
N LYS A 8 -10.17 -19.34 -11.24
CA LYS A 8 -8.91 -19.39 -11.97
C LYS A 8 -7.88 -18.64 -11.14
N THR A 9 -6.91 -19.36 -10.59
CA THR A 9 -5.77 -18.89 -9.80
C THR A 9 -4.76 -18.08 -10.62
N ASN A 10 -5.15 -17.56 -11.79
CA ASN A 10 -4.26 -16.75 -12.60
C ASN A 10 -4.39 -15.30 -12.12
N PRO A 11 -3.26 -14.60 -11.90
CA PRO A 11 -3.33 -13.17 -11.62
C PRO A 11 -4.16 -12.49 -12.71
N PRO A 12 -4.98 -11.49 -12.37
CA PRO A 12 -5.61 -10.69 -13.39
C PRO A 12 -4.50 -10.19 -14.32
N LYS A 13 -4.74 -10.25 -15.64
CA LYS A 13 -3.71 -9.92 -16.63
C LYS A 13 -3.10 -8.57 -16.27
N VAL A 14 -1.77 -8.49 -16.40
CA VAL A 14 -0.74 -7.50 -16.00
C VAL A 14 -1.10 -5.99 -16.11
N GLU A 15 -2.29 -5.66 -16.60
CA GLU A 15 -2.85 -4.33 -16.81
C GLU A 15 -4.05 -4.04 -15.88
N THR A 16 -4.09 -4.66 -14.69
CA THR A 16 -5.21 -4.46 -13.78
C THR A 16 -5.00 -3.18 -12.98
N ASP A 17 -5.78 -2.15 -13.31
CA ASP A 17 -5.93 -0.96 -12.49
C ASP A 17 -6.31 -1.37 -11.05
N LEU A 18 -5.65 -0.79 -10.05
CA LEU A 18 -5.96 -0.97 -8.63
C LEU A 18 -7.44 -0.67 -8.30
N CYS A 19 -8.12 0.05 -9.20
CA CYS A 19 -9.54 0.37 -9.10
C CYS A 19 -10.49 -0.76 -9.52
N SER A 20 -10.03 -1.91 -10.02
CA SER A 20 -10.93 -3.01 -10.38
C SER A 20 -11.28 -3.88 -9.17
N LEU A 21 -12.55 -4.27 -9.05
CA LEU A 21 -12.99 -5.23 -8.03
C LEU A 21 -12.27 -6.57 -8.17
N ASP A 22 -12.02 -7.01 -9.41
CA ASP A 22 -11.27 -8.24 -9.71
C ASP A 22 -9.86 -8.22 -9.09
N PHE A 23 -9.20 -7.06 -9.11
CA PHE A 23 -7.88 -6.90 -8.50
C PHE A 23 -7.96 -6.98 -6.98
N LEU A 24 -8.93 -6.27 -6.38
CA LEU A 24 -9.10 -6.23 -4.93
C LEU A 24 -9.39 -7.63 -4.37
N GLU A 25 -10.35 -8.34 -4.97
CA GLU A 25 -10.70 -9.72 -4.58
C GLU A 25 -9.50 -10.66 -4.73
N TRP A 26 -8.75 -10.54 -5.84
CA TRP A 26 -7.55 -11.34 -6.05
C TRP A 26 -6.47 -11.06 -4.98
N ALA A 27 -6.16 -9.79 -4.72
CA ALA A 27 -5.13 -9.40 -3.77
C ALA A 27 -5.48 -9.87 -2.36
N GLU A 28 -6.73 -9.66 -1.94
CA GLU A 28 -7.24 -10.13 -0.65
C GLU A 28 -7.12 -11.66 -0.54
N MET A 29 -7.54 -12.40 -1.58
CA MET A 29 -7.42 -13.85 -1.59
C MET A 29 -5.98 -14.35 -1.49
N GLU A 30 -5.06 -13.80 -2.26
CA GLU A 30 -3.65 -14.20 -2.21
C GLU A 30 -3.05 -13.96 -0.82
N LEU A 31 -3.31 -12.79 -0.24
CA LEU A 31 -2.78 -12.40 1.06
C LEU A 31 -3.41 -13.21 2.21
N ILE A 32 -4.71 -13.53 2.15
CA ILE A 32 -5.37 -14.44 3.09
C ILE A 32 -4.76 -15.84 3.05
N HIS A 33 -4.34 -16.32 1.88
CA HIS A 33 -3.62 -17.59 1.76
C HIS A 33 -2.13 -17.51 2.13
N ASN A 34 -1.72 -16.43 2.79
CA ASN A 34 -0.36 -16.16 3.22
C ASN A 34 0.65 -16.13 2.06
N ARG A 35 0.22 -15.68 0.87
CA ARG A 35 1.10 -15.52 -0.30
C ARG A 35 1.49 -14.07 -0.48
N LYS A 36 2.78 -13.86 -0.77
CA LYS A 36 3.33 -12.56 -1.14
C LYS A 36 2.92 -12.21 -2.58
N ILE A 37 2.48 -10.98 -2.80
CA ILE A 37 2.10 -10.49 -4.13
C ILE A 37 3.04 -9.37 -4.59
N LYS A 38 3.09 -9.16 -5.91
CA LYS A 38 3.80 -8.06 -6.55
C LYS A 38 2.82 -7.22 -7.34
N LEU A 39 2.89 -5.90 -7.18
CA LEU A 39 1.93 -4.94 -7.70
C LEU A 39 2.62 -3.86 -8.51
N HIS A 40 2.16 -3.61 -9.73
CA HIS A 40 2.58 -2.42 -10.47
C HIS A 40 1.86 -1.19 -9.92
N ILE A 41 2.63 -0.17 -9.54
CA ILE A 41 2.08 1.06 -8.99
C ILE A 41 1.90 2.09 -10.08
N GLY A 42 0.67 2.55 -10.25
CA GLY A 42 0.35 3.72 -11.05
C GLY A 42 0.18 4.97 -10.20
N GLY A 43 0.50 6.12 -10.77
CA GLY A 43 0.33 7.43 -10.13
C GLY A 43 1.51 7.85 -9.26
N GLY A 44 1.37 9.01 -8.61
CA GLY A 44 2.45 9.65 -7.85
C GLY A 44 2.10 9.96 -6.40
N SER A 45 1.07 9.33 -5.83
CA SER A 45 0.62 9.59 -4.45
C SER A 45 1.66 9.16 -3.41
N MET A 46 2.46 8.14 -3.71
CA MET A 46 3.50 7.60 -2.84
C MET A 46 4.91 8.09 -3.17
N SER A 47 5.07 8.98 -4.16
CA SER A 47 6.37 9.58 -4.48
C SER A 47 6.86 10.43 -3.29
N PRO A 48 8.16 10.45 -2.95
CA PRO A 48 9.27 9.76 -3.63
C PRO A 48 9.56 8.34 -3.09
N THR A 49 8.80 7.86 -2.11
CA THR A 49 9.05 6.55 -1.51
C THR A 49 8.81 5.43 -2.52
N ILE A 50 7.70 5.52 -3.26
CA ILE A 50 7.34 4.61 -4.35
C ILE A 50 7.02 5.46 -5.56
N GLU A 51 7.77 5.26 -6.64
CA GLU A 51 7.63 6.03 -7.88
C GLU A 51 6.63 5.36 -8.83
N ASN A 52 6.10 6.17 -9.75
CA ASN A 52 5.20 5.69 -10.79
C ASN A 52 5.89 4.63 -11.67
N GLY A 53 5.21 3.50 -11.88
CA GLY A 53 5.70 2.39 -12.69
C GLY A 53 6.53 1.35 -11.93
N GLU A 54 6.80 1.56 -10.64
CA GLU A 54 7.53 0.59 -9.82
C GLU A 54 6.69 -0.62 -9.45
N ILE A 55 7.37 -1.71 -9.12
CA ILE A 55 6.75 -2.92 -8.60
C ILE A 55 6.91 -2.94 -7.09
N VAL A 56 5.80 -3.00 -6.35
CA VAL A 56 5.79 -3.16 -4.90
C VAL A 56 5.57 -4.62 -4.54
N SER A 57 6.41 -5.12 -3.63
CA SER A 57 6.21 -6.38 -2.94
C SER A 57 5.34 -6.17 -1.70
N VAL A 58 4.19 -6.85 -1.63
CA VAL A 58 3.27 -6.82 -0.49
C VAL A 58 3.20 -8.18 0.17
N GLU A 59 3.40 -8.22 1.48
CA GLU A 59 3.30 -9.42 2.29
C GLU A 59 2.02 -9.39 3.15
N PRO A 60 1.44 -10.56 3.46
CA PRO A 60 0.36 -10.68 4.43
C PRO A 60 0.76 -10.02 5.75
N ALA A 61 -0.18 -9.31 6.38
CA ALA A 61 0.07 -8.66 7.65
C ALA A 61 -1.11 -8.89 8.60
N ASP A 62 -0.79 -9.34 9.82
CA ASP A 62 -1.77 -9.38 10.90
C ASP A 62 -2.12 -7.95 11.32
N PRO A 63 -3.41 -7.60 11.51
CA PRO A 63 -3.83 -6.27 11.98
C PRO A 63 -3.06 -5.80 13.23
N SER A 64 -2.80 -6.71 14.18
CA SER A 64 -2.06 -6.42 15.41
C SER A 64 -0.57 -6.15 15.19
N SER A 65 -0.04 -6.37 13.98
CA SER A 65 1.35 -6.09 13.57
C SER A 65 1.52 -4.75 12.85
N ILE A 66 0.43 -4.13 12.42
CA ILE A 66 0.43 -2.84 11.72
C ILE A 66 0.81 -1.72 12.69
N ARG A 67 1.72 -0.85 12.26
CA ARG A 67 2.23 0.27 13.05
C ARG A 67 2.21 1.56 12.24
N ILE A 68 2.19 2.69 12.94
CA ILE A 68 2.44 4.00 12.34
C ILE A 68 3.77 3.95 11.58
N GLY A 69 3.77 4.46 10.35
CA GLY A 69 4.90 4.43 9.43
C GLY A 69 4.90 3.26 8.44
N ASP A 70 4.11 2.21 8.67
CA ASP A 70 3.93 1.14 7.69
C ASP A 70 3.28 1.66 6.41
N ILE A 71 3.68 1.13 5.26
CA ILE A 71 2.95 1.31 4.00
C ILE A 71 2.09 0.07 3.81
N VAL A 72 0.79 0.26 3.65
CA VAL A 72 -0.18 -0.84 3.65
C VAL A 72 -0.99 -0.85 2.37
N LEU A 73 -1.32 -2.05 1.89
CA LEU A 73 -2.38 -2.27 0.93
C LEU A 73 -3.69 -2.46 1.70
N LEU A 74 -4.68 -1.62 1.44
CA LEU A 74 -5.98 -1.67 2.10
C LEU A 74 -7.14 -1.56 1.11
N SER A 75 -8.30 -2.03 1.55
CA SER A 75 -9.58 -1.79 0.88
C SER A 75 -10.21 -0.51 1.42
N THR A 76 -10.53 0.44 0.55
CA THR A 76 -11.23 1.66 0.96
C THR A 76 -12.70 1.37 1.30
N LEU A 77 -13.41 2.34 1.89
CA LEU A 77 -14.85 2.23 2.12
C LEU A 77 -15.66 2.10 0.80
N SER A 78 -15.08 2.51 -0.33
CA SER A 78 -15.65 2.36 -1.67
C SER A 78 -15.22 1.06 -2.38
N ASN A 79 -14.59 0.12 -1.66
CA ASN A 79 -14.08 -1.15 -2.21
C ASN A 79 -13.11 -0.96 -3.39
N THR A 80 -12.16 -0.04 -3.23
CA THR A 80 -11.02 0.10 -4.13
C THR A 80 -9.72 -0.19 -3.38
N ALA A 81 -8.71 -0.71 -4.08
CA ALA A 81 -7.42 -0.96 -3.46
C ALA A 81 -6.61 0.35 -3.35
N LEU A 82 -5.99 0.56 -2.19
CA LEU A 82 -5.16 1.74 -1.92
C LEU A 82 -3.86 1.32 -1.25
N ILE A 83 -2.73 1.89 -1.70
CA ILE A 83 -1.43 1.75 -1.03
C ILE A 83 -1.00 3.09 -0.50
N HIS A 84 -1.06 3.29 0.81
CA HIS A 84 -0.65 4.52 1.48
C HIS A 84 0.06 4.22 2.81
N ARG A 85 0.70 5.25 3.39
CA ARG A 85 1.39 5.13 4.68
C ARG A 85 0.42 5.34 5.83
N VAL A 86 0.46 4.46 6.84
CA VAL A 86 -0.23 4.65 8.12
C VAL A 86 0.38 5.83 8.85
N VAL A 87 -0.42 6.86 9.09
CA VAL A 87 -0.02 8.08 9.82
C VAL A 87 -0.61 8.15 11.22
N SER A 88 -1.73 7.46 11.45
CA SER A 88 -2.35 7.33 12.77
C SER A 88 -3.02 5.94 12.90
N ILE A 89 -3.09 5.46 14.14
CA ILE A 89 -3.92 4.31 14.52
C ILE A 89 -4.79 4.78 15.68
N GLU A 90 -6.08 4.83 15.44
CA GLU A 90 -7.08 5.33 16.37
C GLU A 90 -7.90 4.17 16.92
N ALA A 91 -8.49 4.33 18.10
CA ALA A 91 -9.33 3.31 18.70
C ALA A 91 -10.60 3.94 19.26
N ASP A 92 -11.72 3.28 19.02
CA ASP A 92 -13.04 3.65 19.54
C ASP A 92 -13.76 2.39 20.09
N PRO A 93 -14.99 2.50 20.59
CA PRO A 93 -15.74 1.34 21.08
C PRO A 93 -16.03 0.25 20.03
N TYR A 94 -15.86 0.53 18.74
CA TYR A 94 -16.13 -0.37 17.63
C TYR A 94 -14.87 -1.05 17.07
N GLY A 95 -13.67 -0.55 17.40
CA GLY A 95 -12.41 -1.19 17.06
C GLY A 95 -11.27 -0.22 16.79
N GLN A 96 -10.20 -0.76 16.21
CA GLN A 96 -9.07 0.05 15.76
C GLN A 96 -9.28 0.49 14.31
N HIS A 97 -8.94 1.74 14.05
CA HIS A 97 -9.01 2.35 12.73
C HIS A 97 -7.63 2.84 12.33
N VAL A 98 -7.26 2.62 11.07
CA VAL A 98 -6.05 3.19 10.47
C VAL A 98 -6.40 4.45 9.71
N VAL A 99 -5.59 5.48 9.90
CA VAL A 99 -5.59 6.67 9.05
C VAL A 99 -4.35 6.62 8.21
N THR A 100 -4.53 6.65 6.89
CA THR A 100 -3.44 6.60 5.93
C THR A 100 -3.26 7.92 5.20
N ARG A 101 -2.10 8.10 4.58
CA ARG A 101 -1.83 9.21 3.66
C ARG A 101 -0.78 8.79 2.64
N GLY A 102 -0.95 9.22 1.39
CA GLY A 102 0.12 9.15 0.40
C GLY A 102 1.28 10.07 0.78
N ASP A 103 2.52 9.65 0.56
CA ASP A 103 3.70 10.46 0.92
C ASP A 103 3.78 11.80 0.17
N ASN A 104 3.15 11.88 -1.02
CA ASN A 104 2.98 13.11 -1.82
C ASN A 104 1.60 13.77 -1.64
N CYS A 105 0.72 13.21 -0.81
CA CYS A 105 -0.63 13.72 -0.60
C CYS A 105 -0.66 14.76 0.51
N LYS A 106 -1.45 15.83 0.30
CA LYS A 106 -1.62 16.91 1.29
C LYS A 106 -2.53 16.52 2.46
N PHE A 107 -3.55 15.72 2.17
CA PHE A 107 -4.63 15.39 3.09
C PHE A 107 -4.59 13.91 3.41
N GLU A 108 -4.95 13.58 4.65
CA GLU A 108 -5.14 12.21 5.13
C GLU A 108 -6.38 11.60 4.49
N ASP A 109 -6.35 10.28 4.36
CA ASP A 109 -7.48 9.49 3.89
C ASP A 109 -8.54 9.38 5.00
N ILE A 110 -9.74 8.96 4.61
CA ILE A 110 -10.81 8.66 5.58
C ILE A 110 -10.37 7.47 6.44
N PRO A 111 -10.52 7.52 7.78
CA PRO A 111 -10.21 6.38 8.64
C PRO A 111 -10.97 5.12 8.21
N VAL A 112 -10.28 3.98 8.18
CA VAL A 112 -10.88 2.68 7.88
C VAL A 112 -10.58 1.67 8.99
N PRO A 113 -11.47 0.70 9.27
CA PRO A 113 -11.17 -0.37 10.22
C PRO A 113 -9.86 -1.08 9.86
N ILE A 114 -9.04 -1.39 10.86
CA ILE A 114 -7.72 -2.00 10.66
C ILE A 114 -7.81 -3.35 9.94
N GLU A 115 -8.96 -4.03 10.05
CA GLU A 115 -9.26 -5.29 9.38
C GLU A 115 -9.39 -5.15 7.85
N ARG A 116 -9.51 -3.92 7.33
CA ARG A 116 -9.47 -3.65 5.88
C ARG A 116 -8.04 -3.58 5.34
N VAL A 117 -7.02 -3.66 6.19
CA VAL A 117 -5.62 -3.80 5.76
C VAL A 117 -5.41 -5.25 5.31
N MET A 118 -5.10 -5.43 4.04
CA MET A 118 -4.85 -6.75 3.45
C MET A 118 -3.40 -7.18 3.63
N GLY A 119 -2.45 -6.24 3.58
CA GLY A 119 -1.03 -6.55 3.66
C GLY A 119 -0.14 -5.31 3.80
N ARG A 120 1.14 -5.55 4.04
CA ARG A 120 2.17 -4.51 4.19
C ARG A 120 3.13 -4.53 3.00
N ALA A 121 3.38 -3.37 2.43
CA ALA A 121 4.43 -3.19 1.43
C ALA A 121 5.81 -3.27 2.11
N VAL A 122 6.66 -4.16 1.63
CA VAL A 122 7.97 -4.47 2.25
C VAL A 122 9.17 -4.14 1.37
N ALA A 123 8.98 -4.00 0.07
CA ALA A 123 10.04 -3.62 -0.87
C ALA A 123 9.48 -3.03 -2.16
N VAL A 124 10.31 -2.25 -2.85
CA VAL A 124 10.08 -1.81 -4.24
C VAL A 124 11.16 -2.37 -5.16
N GLU A 125 10.81 -2.62 -6.41
CA GLU A 125 11.78 -2.86 -7.48
C GLU A 125 12.01 -1.56 -8.25
N ARG A 126 13.23 -1.02 -8.17
CA ARG A 126 13.68 0.23 -8.80
C ARG A 126 14.92 -0.04 -9.62
N ASN A 127 14.87 0.21 -10.93
CA ASN A 127 16.01 0.00 -11.83
C ASN A 127 16.63 -1.42 -11.77
N GLY A 128 15.81 -2.44 -11.50
CA GLY A 128 16.26 -3.83 -11.35
C GLY A 128 16.79 -4.19 -9.96
N GLU A 129 16.86 -3.24 -9.03
CA GLU A 129 17.24 -3.49 -7.64
C GLU A 129 16.01 -3.61 -6.74
N THR A 130 16.07 -4.52 -5.76
CA THR A 130 15.06 -4.62 -4.70
C THR A 130 15.46 -3.75 -3.53
N ILE A 131 14.70 -2.69 -3.27
CA ILE A 131 14.95 -1.75 -2.18
C ILE A 131 13.94 -2.04 -1.05
N PRO A 132 14.40 -2.41 0.17
CA PRO A 132 13.51 -2.61 1.30
C PRO A 132 12.78 -1.32 1.70
N LEU A 133 11.48 -1.43 1.95
CA LEU A 133 10.69 -0.36 2.54
C LEU A 133 10.79 -0.46 4.07
N VAL A 134 11.58 0.43 4.65
CA VAL A 134 11.74 0.52 6.11
C VAL A 134 10.77 1.51 6.72
N ARG A 135 10.38 1.25 7.97
CA ARG A 135 9.64 2.23 8.77
C ARG A 135 10.55 3.43 8.99
N PRO A 136 10.09 4.67 8.75
CA PRO A 136 10.84 5.85 9.16
C PRO A 136 10.99 5.80 10.68
N GLU A 137 12.22 5.99 11.19
CA GLU A 137 12.44 6.04 12.64
C GLU A 137 11.60 7.17 13.24
N THR A 138 10.82 6.84 14.27
CA THR A 138 9.97 7.77 15.01
C THR A 138 10.80 8.97 15.49
N GLY A 139 10.69 10.10 14.78
CA GLY A 139 11.47 11.31 15.08
C GLY A 139 11.74 12.17 13.85
N LEU A 140 11.84 11.58 12.65
CA LEU A 140 12.09 12.37 11.43
C LEU A 140 10.78 12.66 10.69
N ARG A 141 10.15 13.79 11.04
CA ARG A 141 9.04 14.36 10.28
C ARG A 141 9.60 14.92 8.97
N LEU A 142 9.87 14.06 7.99
CA LEU A 142 10.36 14.47 6.67
C LEU A 142 9.26 15.24 5.94
N SER A 143 9.22 16.56 6.16
CA SER A 143 8.67 17.48 5.18
C SER A 143 9.62 17.50 3.99
N ILE A 144 9.36 16.66 2.98
CA ILE A 144 10.18 16.55 1.76
C ILE A 144 10.26 17.88 0.97
N ARG A 145 9.45 18.88 1.35
CA ARG A 145 9.50 20.24 0.79
C ARG A 145 10.84 20.99 0.94
N SER A 146 11.77 20.57 1.81
CA SER A 146 13.03 21.31 2.02
C SER A 146 14.29 20.64 1.46
N LEU A 147 14.22 19.43 0.89
CA LEU A 147 15.41 18.68 0.45
C LEU A 147 15.61 18.56 -1.07
N LEU A 148 14.69 19.10 -1.89
CA LEU A 148 14.80 19.08 -3.36
C LEU A 148 14.97 20.48 -3.99
N LEU A 149 15.74 21.37 -3.34
CA LEU A 149 16.19 22.64 -3.95
C LEU A 149 17.71 22.80 -3.98
N ARG A 150 18.45 21.71 -4.12
CA ARG A 150 19.87 21.77 -4.53
C ARG A 150 20.10 20.77 -5.65
N ASP A 151 19.83 21.25 -6.86
CA ASP A 151 20.64 21.02 -8.07
C ASP A 151 19.80 21.19 -9.33
N ARG A 152 19.38 22.43 -9.56
CA ARG A 152 19.22 22.97 -10.92
C ARG A 152 19.69 24.42 -10.90
N ASN A 153 21.00 24.61 -11.04
CA ASN A 153 21.60 25.67 -11.85
C ASN A 153 23.12 25.49 -11.87
N GLY A 154 23.57 24.60 -12.77
CA GLY A 154 24.84 24.80 -13.43
C GLY A 154 24.63 25.79 -14.57
N LYS A 155 25.10 27.02 -14.38
CA LYS A 155 25.73 27.90 -15.38
C LYS A 155 26.51 28.97 -14.63
#